data_AF-A0A1X7SDI5-F1
#
_entry.id   AF-A0A1X7SDI5-F1
#
_cell.length_a   1.000
_cell.length_b   1.000
_cell.length_c   1.000
_cell.angle_alpha   90.00
_cell.angle_beta   90.00
_cell.angle_gamma   90.00
#
_symmetry.space_group_name_H-M   'P 1'
#
loop_
_entity.id
_entity.type
_entity.pdbx_description
1 polymer ?
#
loop_
_entity_poly.entity_id
_entity_poly.type
_entity_poly.pdbx_seq_one_letter_code
_entity_poly.pdbx_strand_id
1 'polypeptide(L)' 'MGTLSVRENLYFSAALRLTNSMKLAEKKRLVEKVIGELGLTGFAGTKVGTEFICGVSGGERKRTNIGMELIIEPQ' A
#
# COMPACT_ATOMS: atom_id res chain seq x y z
N MET A 1 12.09 1.88 6.45
CA MET A 1 10.85 1.39 5.81
C MET A 1 11.17 0.74 4.46
N GLY A 2 11.67 -0.50 4.43
CA GLY A 2 11.95 -1.16 3.14
C GLY A 2 12.00 -2.69 3.18
N THR A 3 11.67 -3.27 4.33
CA THR A 3 11.56 -4.72 4.53
C THR A 3 10.16 -5.25 4.23
N LEU A 4 9.15 -4.37 4.25
CA LEU A 4 7.74 -4.68 4.00
C LEU A 4 7.43 -4.66 2.50
N SER A 5 6.50 -5.52 2.10
CA SER A 5 5.91 -5.52 0.77
C SER A 5 5.03 -4.30 0.52
N VAL A 6 4.70 -4.05 -0.75
CA VAL A 6 3.76 -2.98 -1.16
C VAL A 6 2.41 -3.16 -0.46
N ARG A 7 1.88 -4.39 -0.44
CA ARG A 7 0.62 -4.72 0.24
C ARG A 7 0.68 -4.47 1.74
N GLU A 8 1.76 -4.89 2.39
CA GLU A 8 1.93 -4.70 3.83
C GLU A 8 2.06 -3.22 4.20
N ASN A 9 2.76 -2.42 3.41
CA ASN A 9 2.84 -0.97 3.64
C ASN A 9 1.47 -0.30 3.53
N LEU A 10 0.71 -0.59 2.47
CA LEU A 10 -0.63 -0.04 2.28
C LEU A 10 -1.57 -0.47 3.40
N TYR A 11 -1.53 -1.74 3.80
CA TYR A 11 -2.32 -2.26 4.90
C TYR A 11 -1.93 -1.65 6.25
N PHE A 12 -0.64 -1.45 6.51
CA PHE A 12 -0.15 -0.82 7.72
C PHE A 12 -0.57 0.66 7.80
N SER A 13 -0.44 1.40 6.69
CA SER A 13 -0.95 2.76 6.54
C SER A 13 -2.45 2.81 6.81
N ALA A 14 -3.24 1.91 6.18
CA ALA A 14 -4.67 1.81 6.38
C ALA A 14 -5.05 1.50 7.84
N ALA A 15 -4.32 0.58 8.48
CA ALA A 15 -4.58 0.17 9.85
C ALA A 15 -4.35 1.33 10.84
N LEU A 16 -3.31 2.13 10.62
CA LEU A 16 -2.95 3.27 11.47
C LEU A 16 -3.83 4.50 11.24
N ARG A 17 -4.18 4.78 9.98
CA ARG A 17 -4.83 6.03 9.59
C ARG A 17 -6.36 5.92 9.53
N LEU A 18 -6.92 4.75 9.26
CA LEU A 18 -8.37 4.53 9.32
C LEU A 18 -8.81 4.28 10.76
N THR A 19 -9.90 4.94 11.18
CA THR A 19 -10.51 4.80 12.50
C THR A 19 -10.82 3.34 12.86
N ASN A 20 -10.82 3.02 14.16
CA ASN A 20 -11.13 1.68 14.68
C ASN A 20 -12.59 1.22 14.45
N SER A 21 -13.47 2.12 13.99
CA SER A 21 -14.85 1.77 13.64
C SER A 21 -14.95 0.87 12.41
N MET A 22 -13.96 0.89 11.52
CA MET A 22 -13.98 0.11 10.29
C MET A 22 -13.46 -1.31 10.51
N LYS A 23 -14.19 -2.33 10.03
CA LYS A 23 -13.80 -3.73 10.23
C LYS A 23 -12.50 -4.05 9.52
N LEU A 24 -11.70 -4.96 10.08
CA LEU A 24 -10.44 -5.39 9.48
C LEU A 24 -10.62 -5.90 8.04
N ALA A 25 -11.73 -6.60 7.77
CA ALA A 25 -12.08 -7.08 6.44
C ALA A 25 -12.34 -5.94 5.44
N GLU A 26 -12.95 -4.84 5.89
CA GLU A 26 -13.17 -3.66 5.04
C GLU A 26 -11.87 -2.95 4.75
N LYS A 27 -10.99 -2.79 5.75
CA LYS A 27 -9.65 -2.23 5.56
C LYS A 27 -8.86 -3.03 4.51
N LYS A 28 -8.90 -4.37 4.58
CA LYS A 28 -8.28 -5.24 3.56
C LYS A 28 -8.88 -5.05 2.17
N ARG A 29 -10.22 -4.97 2.07
CA ARG A 29 -10.92 -4.75 0.79
C ARG A 29 -10.52 -3.42 0.15
N LEU A 30 -10.38 -2.38 0.97
CA LEU A 30 -9.99 -1.04 0.54
C LEU A 30 -8.56 -1.02 0.00
N VAL A 31 -7.64 -1.71 0.69
CA VAL A 31 -6.25 -1.89 0.25
C VAL A 31 -6.18 -2.62 -1.09
N GLU A 32 -6.90 -3.73 -1.26
CA GLU A 32 -6.91 -4.46 -2.55
C GLU A 32 -7.54 -3.63 -3.68
N LYS A 33 -8.56 -2.82 -3.38
CA LYS A 33 -9.14 -1.86 -4.35
C LYS A 33 -8.09 -0.86 -4.82
N VAL A 34 -7.37 -0.22 -3.91
CA VAL A 34 -6.32 0.77 -4.23
C VAL A 34 -5.14 0.13 -4.99
N ILE A 35 -4.74 -1.09 -4.61
CA ILE A 35 -3.73 -1.87 -5.35
C ILE A 35 -4.19 -2.12 -6.79
N GLY A 36 -5.47 -2.45 -6.99
CA GLY A 36 -6.06 -2.62 -8.31
C GLY A 36 -6.09 -1.34 -9.14
N GLU A 37 -6.56 -0.23 -8.56
CA GLU A 37 -6.68 1.07 -9.23
C GLU A 37 -5.33 1.63 -9.69
N LEU A 38 -4.27 1.41 -8.90
CA LEU A 38 -2.93 1.88 -9.21
C LEU A 38 -2.11 0.88 -10.07
N GLY A 39 -2.70 -0.27 -10.41
CA GLY A 39 -2.06 -1.32 -11.18
C GLY A 39 -0.85 -1.92 -10.46
N LEU A 40 -0.93 -2.07 -9.13
CA LEU A 40 0.13 -2.61 -8.28
C LEU A 40 -0.02 -4.11 -8.00
N THR A 41 -1.06 -4.75 -8.52
CA THR A 41 -1.38 -6.17 -8.29
C THR A 41 -0.22 -7.12 -8.60
N GLY A 42 0.53 -6.87 -9.68
CA GLY A 42 1.66 -7.72 -10.09
C GLY A 42 2.88 -7.68 -9.16
N PHE A 43 3.02 -6.64 -8.34
CA PHE A 43 4.16 -6.43 -7.44
C PHE A 43 3.72 -6.14 -6.01
N ALA A 44 2.46 -6.42 -5.68
CA ALA A 44 1.90 -6.26 -4.34
C ALA A 44 2.66 -7.09 -3.28
N GLY A 45 3.19 -8.26 -3.67
CA GLY A 45 4.01 -9.13 -2.83
C GLY A 45 5.51 -8.79 -2.85
N THR A 46 5.94 -7.85 -3.68
CA THR A 46 7.34 -7.46 -3.81
C THR A 46 7.71 -6.49 -2.70
N LYS A 47 8.90 -6.65 -2.12
CA LYS A 47 9.43 -5.71 -1.12
C LYS A 47 9.69 -4.36 -1.78
N VAL A 48 9.23 -3.29 -1.14
CA VAL A 48 9.46 -1.91 -1.65
C VAL A 48 10.97 -1.62 -1.75
N GLY A 49 11.77 -2.22 -0.86
CA GLY A 49 13.22 -1.99 -0.80
C GLY A 49 13.54 -0.64 -0.14
N THR A 50 14.83 -0.35 -0.03
CA THR A 50 15.36 0.94 0.46
C THR A 50 16.25 1.54 -0.62
N GLU A 51 16.74 2.77 -0.45
CA GLU A 51 17.73 3.34 -1.38
C GLU A 51 19.01 2.48 -1.52
N PHE A 52 19.27 1.61 -0.54
CA PHE A 52 20.42 0.70 -0.54
C PHE A 52 20.06 -0.73 -0.98
N ILE A 53 18.78 -1.09 -1.04
CA ILE A 53 18.31 -2.43 -1.38
C ILE A 53 17.33 -2.34 -2.53
N CYS A 54 17.73 -2.85 -3.70
CA CYS A 54 16.87 -2.95 -4.87
C CYS A 54 15.59 -3.73 -4.54
N GLY A 55 14.44 -3.09 -4.71
CA GLY A 55 13.12 -3.66 -4.52
C GLY A 55 12.24 -3.32 -5.72
N VAL A 56 11.25 -2.45 -5.51
CA VAL A 56 10.41 -1.95 -6.60
C VAL A 56 11.08 -0.81 -7.37
N SER A 57 10.69 -0.64 -8.63
CA SER A 57 11.14 0.47 -9.47
C SER A 57 10.71 1.82 -8.88
N GLY A 58 11.39 2.91 -9.26
CA GLY A 58 11.06 4.26 -8.78
C GLY A 58 9.62 4.68 -9.08
N GLY A 59 9.07 4.26 -10.23
CA GLY A 59 7.68 4.52 -10.59
C GLY A 59 6.66 3.74 -9.76
N GLU A 60 6.96 2.48 -9.44
CA GLU A 60 6.14 1.66 -8.53
C GLU A 60 6.17 2.19 -7.09
N ARG A 61 7.33 2.65 -6.63
CA ARG A 61 7.47 3.34 -5.34
C ARG A 61 6.61 4.61 -5.30
N LYS A 62 6.64 5.42 -6.36
CA LYS A 62 5.83 6.64 -6.44
C LYS A 62 4.33 6.32 -6.41
N ARG A 63 3.88 5.31 -7.16
CA ARG A 63 2.48 4.86 -7.12
C ARG A 63 2.08 4.31 -5.75
N THR A 64 2.96 3.56 -5.08
CA THR A 64 2.73 3.06 -3.72
C THR A 64 2.52 4.21 -2.73
N ASN A 65 3.34 5.27 -2.82
CA ASN A 65 3.15 6.47 -2.00
C ASN A 65 1.82 7.16 -2.27
N ILE A 66 1.41 7.29 -3.54
CA ILE A 66 0.10 7.85 -3.90
C ILE A 66 -1.02 7.00 -3.29
N GLY A 67 -0.94 5.67 -3.38
CA GLY A 67 -1.92 4.77 -2.78
C GLY A 67 -2.03 4.87 -1.26
N MET A 68 -0.91 5.13 -0.57
CA MET A 68 -0.93 5.33 0.88
C MET A 68 -1.73 6.56 1.31
N GLU A 69 -1.74 7.61 0.49
CA GLU A 69 -2.52 8.83 0.73
C GLU A 69 -3.98 8.64 0.29
N LEU A 70 -4.22 7.94 -0.83
CA LEU A 70 -5.56 7.63 -1.33
C LEU A 70 -6.41 6.76 -0.39
N ILE A 71 -5.76 5.94 0.44
CA ILE A 71 -6.41 5.12 1.47
C ILE A 71 -7.02 5.98 2.60
N ILE A 72 -6.48 7.16 2.87
CA ILE A 72 -6.90 8.03 3.98
C ILE A 72 -8.21 8.75 3.64
N GLU A 73 -8.34 9.21 2.40
CA GLU A 73 -9.54 9.81 1.86
C GLU A 73 -10.05 8.98 0.68
N PRO A 74 -10.79 7.88 0.94
CA PRO A 74 -11.50 7.21 -0.13
C PRO A 74 -12.55 8.16 -0.71
N GLN A 75 -12.41 8.54 -1.99
CA GLN A 75 -13.45 9.25 -2.75
C GLN A 75 -14.68 8.37 -2.97
#